data_AF-A0A6C0KYR4-F1
#
_entry.id   AF-A0A6C0KYR4-F1
#
_cell.length_a   1.000
_cell.length_b   1.000
_cell.length_c   1.000
_cell.angle_alpha   90.00
_cell.angle_beta   90.00
_cell.angle_gamma   90.00
#
_symmetry.space_group_name_H-M   'P 1'
#
loop_
_entity.id
_entity.type
_entity.pdbx_description
1 polymer ?
#
loop_
_entity_poly.entity_id
_entity_poly.type
_entity_poly.pdbx_seq_one_letter_code
_entity_poly.pdbx_strand_id
1 'polypeptide(L)'
;MIWILLLIAALLGILLFIIKLGLTHISPATFMLGFGVSYFIFEIIYSSFHYNNLKKDFSTLHKNKFIFGFFILSGFILSIINLLLFDIIKNNKIYYITATLSIYPIITAFLSYLFLKEQINIYSFIGILFIIFGIIIINFSETIKK
;
A
#
# COMPACT_ATOMS: atom_id res chain seq x y z
N MET A 1 17.59 -8.07 6.09
CA MET A 1 16.52 -7.05 6.11
C MET A 1 16.34 -6.38 4.75
N ILE A 2 17.36 -5.70 4.18
CA ILE A 2 17.24 -4.96 2.92
C ILE A 2 16.78 -5.81 1.72
N TRP A 3 17.29 -7.04 1.57
CA TRP A 3 16.90 -7.94 0.47
C TRP A 3 15.42 -8.32 0.47
N ILE A 4 14.81 -8.46 1.65
CA ILE A 4 13.38 -8.78 1.78
C ILE A 4 12.55 -7.56 1.36
N LEU A 5 12.97 -6.35 1.74
CA LEU A 5 12.29 -5.11 1.33
C LEU A 5 12.35 -4.92 -0.19
N LEU A 6 13.49 -5.23 -0.82
CA LEU A 6 13.62 -5.21 -2.28
C LEU A 6 12.70 -6.24 -2.96
N LEU A 7 12.59 -7.45 -2.39
CA LEU A 7 11.66 -8.46 -2.90
C LEU A 7 10.20 -7.99 -2.79
N ILE A 8 9.80 -7.40 -1.66
CA ILE A 8 8.45 -6.83 -1.49
C ILE A 8 8.20 -5.73 -2.53
N ALA A 9 9.15 -4.82 -2.74
CA ALA A 9 9.02 -3.77 -3.74
C ALA A 9 8.88 -4.33 -5.16
N ALA A 10 9.65 -5.37 -5.51
CA ALA A 10 9.54 -6.04 -6.80
C ALA A 10 8.16 -6.71 -6.98
N LEU A 11 7.67 -7.42 -5.96
CA LEU A 11 6.35 -8.04 -5.98
C LEU A 11 5.22 -7.01 -6.09
N LEU A 12 5.34 -5.87 -5.41
CA LEU A 12 4.39 -4.76 -5.54
C LEU A 12 4.40 -4.18 -6.97
N GLY A 13 5.56 -4.02 -7.58
CA GLY A 13 5.67 -3.58 -8.98
C GLY A 13 4.99 -4.55 -9.95
N ILE A 14 5.25 -5.85 -9.79
CA ILE A 14 4.61 -6.92 -10.59
C ILE A 14 3.09 -6.91 -10.38
N LEU A 15 2.64 -6.77 -9.12
CA LEU A 15 1.21 -6.71 -8.79
C LEU A 15 0.52 -5.56 -9.54
N LEU A 16 1.07 -4.34 -9.47
CA LEU A 16 0.47 -3.17 -10.13
C LEU A 16 0.44 -3.31 -11.66
N PHE A 17 1.45 -3.97 -12.24
CA PHE A 17 1.47 -4.34 -13.65
C PHE A 17 0.33 -5.32 -14.02
N ILE A 18 0.16 -6.40 -13.25
CA ILE A 18 -0.93 -7.37 -13.43
C ILE A 18 -2.30 -6.68 -13.29
N ILE A 19 -2.46 -5.80 -12.29
CA ILE A 19 -3.69 -5.04 -12.09
C ILE A 19 -4.02 -4.20 -13.33
N LYS A 20 -3.05 -3.46 -13.86
CA LYS A 20 -3.27 -2.68 -15.10
C LYS A 20 -3.70 -3.58 -16.26
N LEU A 21 -3.03 -4.72 -16.45
CA LEU A 21 -3.40 -5.68 -17.50
C LEU A 21 -4.82 -6.23 -17.32
N GLY A 22 -5.26 -6.48 -16.09
CA GLY A 22 -6.66 -6.88 -15.86
C GLY A 22 -7.63 -5.75 -16.20
N LEU A 23 -7.33 -4.52 -15.76
CA LEU A 23 -8.19 -3.35 -15.92
C LEU A 23 -8.36 -2.88 -17.37
N THR A 24 -7.54 -3.33 -18.32
CA THR A 24 -7.79 -3.09 -19.75
C THR A 24 -8.96 -3.90 -20.28
N HIS A 25 -9.31 -5.01 -19.64
CA HIS A 25 -10.37 -5.92 -20.10
C HIS A 25 -11.62 -5.90 -19.22
N ILE A 26 -11.50 -5.52 -17.94
CA ILE A 26 -12.62 -5.54 -17.00
C ILE A 26 -12.84 -4.18 -16.30
N SER A 27 -14.01 -4.02 -15.68
CA SER A 27 -14.31 -2.82 -14.90
C SER A 27 -13.51 -2.81 -13.58
N PRO A 28 -13.14 -1.63 -13.04
CA PRO A 28 -12.47 -1.52 -11.73
C PRO A 28 -13.22 -2.22 -10.60
N ALA A 29 -14.56 -2.10 -10.58
CA ALA A 29 -15.40 -2.76 -9.59
C ALA A 29 -15.33 -4.29 -9.69
N THR A 30 -15.39 -4.86 -10.90
CA THR A 30 -15.26 -6.32 -11.10
C THR A 30 -13.87 -6.81 -10.70
N PHE A 31 -12.82 -6.07 -11.06
CA PHE A 31 -11.45 -6.40 -10.67
C PHE A 31 -11.30 -6.39 -9.14
N MET A 32 -11.86 -5.38 -8.47
CA MET A 32 -11.81 -5.26 -7.01
C MET A 32 -12.49 -6.44 -6.30
N LEU A 33 -13.64 -6.89 -6.78
CA LEU A 33 -14.30 -8.07 -6.23
C LEU A 33 -13.42 -9.32 -6.36
N GLY A 34 -12.86 -9.56 -7.55
CA GLY A 34 -11.94 -10.68 -7.77
C GLY A 34 -10.71 -10.62 -6.87
N PHE A 35 -10.09 -9.44 -6.78
CA PHE A 35 -8.94 -9.17 -5.91
C PHE A 35 -9.28 -9.45 -4.45
N GLY A 36 -10.43 -8.96 -3.97
CA GLY A 36 -10.90 -9.17 -2.60
C GLY A 36 -11.14 -10.64 -2.27
N VAL A 37 -11.75 -11.41 -3.18
CA VAL A 37 -11.96 -12.86 -3.01
C VAL A 37 -10.62 -13.59 -2.92
N SER A 38 -9.70 -13.32 -3.84
CA SER A 38 -8.36 -13.93 -3.80
C SER A 38 -7.63 -13.59 -2.49
N TYR A 39 -7.66 -12.33 -2.08
CA TYR A 39 -7.02 -11.85 -0.86
C TYR A 39 -7.61 -12.55 0.39
N PHE A 40 -8.94 -12.62 0.49
CA PHE A 40 -9.64 -13.28 1.59
C PHE A 40 -9.31 -14.78 1.70
N ILE A 41 -9.21 -15.50 0.56
CA ILE A 41 -8.80 -16.90 0.55
C ILE A 41 -7.39 -17.07 1.14
N PHE A 42 -6.43 -16.25 0.71
CA PHE A 42 -5.06 -16.30 1.24
C PHE A 42 -5.00 -15.95 2.72
N GLU A 43 -5.79 -14.98 3.18
CA GLU A 43 -5.88 -14.61 4.60
C GLU A 43 -6.45 -15.75 5.45
N ILE A 44 -7.48 -16.46 4.99
CA ILE A 44 -8.00 -17.64 5.69
C ILE A 44 -6.94 -18.73 5.78
N ILE A 45 -6.26 -19.04 4.68
CA ILE A 45 -5.21 -20.07 4.66
C ILE A 45 -4.11 -19.69 5.66
N TYR A 46 -3.57 -18.48 5.59
CA TYR A 46 -2.54 -18.00 6.52
C TYR A 46 -3.00 -18.03 7.98
N SER A 47 -4.24 -17.59 8.23
CA SER A 47 -4.89 -17.59 9.54
C SER A 47 -5.04 -18.99 10.12
N SER A 48 -5.35 -19.99 9.28
CA SER A 48 -5.50 -21.39 9.72
C SER A 48 -4.21 -21.96 10.30
N PHE A 49 -3.05 -21.59 9.73
CA PHE A 49 -1.73 -22.00 10.25
C PHE A 49 -1.35 -21.29 11.55
N HIS A 50 -2.00 -20.16 11.87
CA HIS A 50 -1.71 -19.32 13.04
C HIS A 50 -2.91 -19.23 13.99
N TYR A 51 -3.79 -20.23 13.98
CA TYR A 51 -5.04 -20.24 14.75
C TYR A 51 -4.85 -19.96 16.25
N ASN A 52 -3.77 -20.48 16.85
CA ASN A 52 -3.48 -20.28 18.26
C ASN A 52 -3.21 -18.80 18.61
N ASN A 53 -2.55 -18.07 17.72
CA ASN A 53 -2.30 -16.64 17.89
C ASN A 53 -3.61 -15.86 17.76
N LEU A 54 -4.42 -16.18 16.74
CA LEU A 54 -5.73 -15.55 16.53
C LEU A 54 -6.62 -15.70 17.76
N LYS A 55 -6.73 -16.90 18.32
CA LYS A 55 -7.55 -17.15 19.52
C LYS A 55 -7.11 -16.29 20.70
N LYS A 56 -5.81 -16.10 20.88
CA LYS A 56 -5.25 -15.23 21.92
C LYS A 56 -5.58 -13.76 21.66
N ASP A 57 -5.36 -13.30 20.43
CA ASP A 57 -5.53 -11.90 20.04
C ASP A 57 -7.00 -11.47 19.98
N PHE A 58 -7.93 -12.39 19.72
CA PHE A 58 -9.37 -12.15 19.83
C PHE A 58 -9.79 -11.67 21.23
N SER A 59 -9.17 -12.22 22.29
CA SER A 59 -9.44 -11.76 23.66
C SER A 59 -8.96 -10.32 23.87
N THR A 60 -7.81 -9.96 23.29
CA THR A 60 -7.24 -8.61 23.36
C THR A 60 -8.10 -7.61 22.60
N LEU A 61 -8.52 -7.94 21.38
CA LEU A 61 -9.39 -7.10 20.54
C LEU A 61 -10.74 -6.84 21.22
N HIS A 62 -11.35 -7.87 21.81
CA HIS A 62 -12.63 -7.73 22.51
C HIS A 62 -12.53 -6.80 23.72
N LYS A 63 -11.44 -6.89 24.49
CA LYS A 63 -11.22 -6.06 25.69
C LYS A 63 -10.84 -4.63 25.34
N ASN A 64 -10.12 -4.42 24.25
CA ASN A 64 -9.61 -3.10 23.86
C ASN A 64 -10.32 -2.56 22.61
N LYS A 65 -11.43 -1.85 22.84
CA LYS A 65 -12.24 -1.21 21.78
C LYS A 65 -11.43 -0.25 20.90
N PHE A 66 -10.39 0.36 21.43
CA PHE A 66 -9.51 1.27 20.66
C PHE A 66 -8.71 0.49 19.61
N ILE A 67 -8.06 -0.61 20.00
CA ILE A 67 -7.31 -1.48 19.06
C ILE A 67 -8.26 -2.08 18.02
N PHE A 68 -9.44 -2.53 18.43
CA PHE A 68 -10.46 -3.01 17.50
C PHE A 68 -10.87 -1.93 16.49
N GLY A 69 -11.01 -0.68 16.94
CA GLY A 69 -11.26 0.47 16.07
C GLY A 69 -10.17 0.68 15.02
N PHE A 70 -8.89 0.66 15.39
CA PHE A 70 -7.79 0.76 14.42
C PHE A 70 -7.77 -0.39 13.43
N PHE A 71 -8.04 -1.61 13.90
CA PHE A 71 -8.10 -2.78 13.04
C PHE A 71 -9.15 -2.59 11.94
N ILE A 72 -10.39 -2.24 12.28
CA ILE A 72 -11.47 -1.99 11.32
C ILE A 72 -11.15 -0.80 10.41
N LEU A 73 -10.64 0.29 10.99
CA LEU A 73 -10.30 1.50 10.23
C LEU A 73 -9.23 1.22 9.18
N SER A 74 -8.24 0.39 9.50
CA SER A 74 -7.16 0.04 8.58
C SER A 74 -7.67 -0.68 7.33
N GLY A 75 -8.57 -1.67 7.50
CA GLY A 75 -9.21 -2.38 6.39
C GLY A 75 -10.12 -1.48 5.54
N PHE A 76 -10.83 -0.56 6.19
CA PHE A 76 -11.66 0.42 5.49
C PHE A 76 -10.84 1.39 4.64
N ILE A 77 -9.77 1.96 5.20
CA ILE A 77 -8.84 2.84 4.46
C ILE A 77 -8.21 2.10 3.28
N LEU A 78 -7.75 0.86 3.48
CA LEU A 78 -7.16 0.05 2.41
C LEU A 78 -8.17 -0.20 1.27
N SER A 79 -9.44 -0.43 1.60
CA SER A 79 -10.50 -0.63 0.63
C SER A 79 -10.76 0.63 -0.20
N ILE A 80 -10.78 1.81 0.44
CA ILE A 80 -10.90 3.11 -0.26
C ILE A 80 -9.69 3.34 -1.17
N ILE A 81 -8.48 3.06 -0.69
CA ILE A 81 -7.25 3.18 -1.48
C ILE A 81 -7.37 2.33 -2.73
N ASN A 82 -7.77 1.05 -2.61
CA ASN A 82 -7.88 0.16 -3.77
C ASN A 82 -8.95 0.61 -4.76
N LEU A 83 -10.10 1.11 -4.30
CA LEU A 83 -11.13 1.69 -5.17
C LEU A 83 -10.57 2.83 -6.03
N LEU A 84 -10.02 3.84 -5.38
CA LEU A 84 -9.47 5.03 -6.04
C LEU A 84 -8.28 4.66 -6.94
N LEU A 85 -7.43 3.75 -6.47
CA LEU A 85 -6.22 3.35 -7.19
C LEU A 85 -6.56 2.59 -8.47
N PHE A 86 -7.53 1.69 -8.46
CA PHE A 86 -7.90 0.92 -9.65
C PHE A 86 -8.51 1.82 -10.73
N ASP A 87 -9.33 2.81 -10.34
CA ASP A 87 -9.86 3.80 -11.27
C ASP A 87 -8.74 4.63 -11.93
N ILE A 88 -7.75 5.08 -11.15
CA ILE A 88 -6.62 5.85 -11.67
C ILE A 88 -5.71 4.97 -12.54
N ILE A 89 -5.41 3.74 -12.12
CA ILE A 89 -4.57 2.79 -12.87
C ILE A 89 -5.17 2.51 -14.24
N LYS A 90 -6.49 2.30 -14.33
CA LYS A 90 -7.15 1.99 -15.59
C LYS A 90 -6.83 3.01 -16.69
N ASN A 91 -6.83 4.29 -16.36
CA ASN A 91 -6.73 5.38 -17.34
C ASN A 91 -5.34 6.03 -17.46
N ASN A 92 -4.40 5.72 -16.56
CA ASN A 92 -3.09 6.37 -16.53
C ASN A 92 -1.93 5.38 -16.70
N LYS A 93 -0.73 5.90 -16.97
CA LYS A 93 0.49 5.10 -17.10
C LYS A 93 0.97 4.66 -15.71
N ILE A 94 1.27 3.37 -15.54
CA ILE A 94 1.62 2.80 -14.23
C ILE A 94 2.88 3.44 -13.63
N TYR A 95 3.91 3.69 -14.45
CA TYR A 95 5.17 4.29 -13.96
C TYR A 95 4.93 5.68 -13.36
N TYR A 96 3.99 6.45 -13.92
CA TYR A 96 3.63 7.77 -13.42
C TYR A 96 2.91 7.66 -12.07
N ILE A 97 1.93 6.76 -11.98
CA ILE A 97 1.16 6.54 -10.75
C ILE A 97 2.08 6.06 -9.62
N THR A 98 2.92 5.06 -9.88
CA THR A 98 3.82 4.47 -8.89
C THR A 98 4.88 5.45 -8.39
N ALA A 99 5.45 6.26 -9.29
CA ALA A 99 6.34 7.34 -8.91
C ALA A 99 5.62 8.33 -7.98
N THR A 100 4.44 8.82 -8.37
CA THR A 100 3.69 9.78 -7.54
C THR A 100 3.27 9.19 -6.19
N LEU A 101 2.85 7.93 -6.14
CA LEU A 101 2.54 7.24 -4.88
C LEU A 101 3.75 7.10 -3.97
N SER A 102 4.97 7.07 -4.52
CA SER A 102 6.22 7.00 -3.74
C SER A 102 6.46 8.25 -2.86
N ILE A 103 5.51 9.18 -2.78
CA ILE A 103 5.43 10.20 -1.74
C ILE A 103 5.04 9.63 -0.37
N TYR A 104 4.39 8.45 -0.32
CA TYR A 104 3.93 7.86 0.94
C TYR A 104 5.03 7.66 2.00
N PRO A 105 6.30 7.28 1.68
CA PRO A 105 7.36 7.14 2.68
C PRO A 105 7.64 8.43 3.43
N ILE A 106 7.44 9.58 2.79
CA ILE A 106 7.61 10.91 3.40
C ILE A 106 6.52 11.16 4.42
N ILE A 107 5.27 10.88 4.03
CA ILE A 107 4.10 10.97 4.91
C ILE A 107 4.26 10.01 6.08
N THR A 108 4.65 8.76 5.82
CA THR A 108 4.87 7.74 6.85
C THR A 108 5.99 8.13 7.81
N ALA A 109 7.14 8.64 7.32
CA ALA A 109 8.23 9.11 8.17
C ALA A 109 7.79 10.28 9.06
N PHE A 110 7.04 11.24 8.50
CA PHE A 110 6.51 12.36 9.27
C PHE A 110 5.53 11.90 10.37
N LEU A 111 4.61 10.99 10.03
CA LEU A 111 3.67 10.42 11.00
C LEU A 111 4.37 9.55 12.04
N SER A 112 5.40 8.80 11.68
CA SER A 112 6.13 7.95 12.63
C SER A 112 6.97 8.80 13.60
N TYR A 113 7.55 9.90 13.14
CA TYR A 113 8.17 10.89 14.01
C TYR A 113 7.16 11.50 14.99
N LEU A 114 5.98 11.92 14.51
CA LEU A 114 4.99 12.62 15.33
C LEU A 114 4.26 11.71 16.33
N PHE A 115 3.81 10.53 15.88
CA PHE A 115 2.94 9.65 16.66
C PHE A 115 3.68 8.46 17.29
N LEU A 116 4.70 7.92 16.63
CA LEU A 116 5.47 6.78 17.11
C LEU A 116 6.76 7.19 17.84
N LYS A 117 7.11 8.49 17.80
CA LYS A 117 8.32 9.06 18.39
C LYS A 117 9.61 8.43 17.84
N GLU A 118 9.57 7.97 16.59
CA GLU A 118 10.74 7.43 15.90
C GLU A 118 11.70 8.56 15.49
N GLN A 119 13.00 8.35 15.67
CA GLN A 119 14.01 9.34 15.28
C GLN A 119 14.35 9.22 13.80
N ILE A 120 14.25 10.34 13.07
CA ILE A 120 14.69 10.43 11.67
C ILE A 120 16.15 10.87 11.67
N ASN A 121 17.05 9.99 11.22
CA ASN A 121 18.45 10.37 11.06
C ASN A 121 18.67 11.22 9.79
N ILE A 122 19.82 11.90 9.72
CA ILE A 122 20.15 12.78 8.60
C ILE A 122 20.21 12.05 7.25
N TYR A 123 20.64 10.79 7.23
CA TYR A 123 20.70 9.98 6.01
C TYR A 123 19.31 9.65 5.46
N SER A 124 18.35 9.35 6.34
CA SER A 124 16.94 9.15 5.98
C SER A 124 16.33 10.43 5.43
N PHE A 125 16.66 11.59 6.01
CA PHE A 125 16.22 12.88 5.49
C PHE A 125 16.77 13.16 4.08
N ILE A 126 18.07 12.91 3.85
CA ILE A 126 18.68 13.02 2.51
C ILE A 126 17.99 12.07 1.53
N GLY A 127 17.71 10.82 1.93
CA GLY A 127 16.97 9.86 1.11
C GLY A 127 15.57 10.35 0.72
N ILE A 128 14.84 10.96 1.67
CA ILE A 128 13.54 11.58 1.41
C ILE A 128 13.65 12.70 0.37
N LEU A 129 14.68 13.55 0.44
CA LEU A 129 14.89 14.61 -0.55
C LEU A 129 15.12 14.04 -1.95
N PHE A 130 15.91 12.97 -2.08
CA PHE A 130 16.10 12.29 -3.37
C PHE A 130 14.81 11.69 -3.92
N ILE A 131 13.96 11.12 -3.07
CA ILE A 131 12.63 10.63 -3.48
C ILE A 131 11.80 11.79 -4.03
N ILE A 132 11.70 12.92 -3.32
CA ILE A 132 10.95 14.10 -3.78
C ILE A 132 11.45 14.56 -5.14
N PHE A 133 12.77 14.67 -5.29
CA PHE A 133 13.38 15.13 -6.53
C PHE A 133 13.07 14.19 -7.70
N GLY A 134 13.16 12.88 -7.48
CA GLY A 134 12.79 11.87 -8.47
C GLY A 134 11.31 11.96 -8.89
N ILE A 135 10.41 12.15 -7.93
CA ILE A 135 8.97 12.33 -8.18
C ILE A 135 8.73 13.57 -9.05
N ILE A 136 9.36 14.70 -8.73
CA ILE A 136 9.23 15.95 -9.48
C ILE A 136 9.68 15.75 -10.94
N ILE A 137 10.85 15.14 -11.16
CA ILE A 137 11.37 14.88 -12.51
C ILE A 137 10.41 14.01 -13.33
N ILE A 138 9.94 12.90 -12.75
CA ILE A 138 9.04 11.98 -13.45
C ILE A 138 7.71 12.67 -13.78
N ASN A 139 7.13 13.42 -12.84
CA ASN A 139 5.88 14.14 -13.07
C ASN A 139 6.03 15.20 -14.16
N PHE A 140 7.13 15.98 -14.12
CA PHE A 140 7.41 17.01 -15.13
C PHE A 140 7.54 16.41 -16.54
N SER A 141 8.20 15.24 -16.64
CA SER A 141 8.35 14.53 -17.91
C SER A 141 7.02 14.06 -18.54
N GLU A 142 6.01 13.78 -17.71
CA GLU A 142 4.69 13.39 -18.18
C GLU A 142 3.86 14.59 -18.61
N THR A 143 3.97 15.72 -17.89
CA THR A 143 3.30 16.99 -18.26
C THR A 143 3.75 17.50 -19.63
N ILE A 144 5.04 17.38 -19.97
CA ILE A 144 5.57 17.82 -21.27
C ILE A 144 5.06 16.97 -22.44
N LYS A 145 4.66 15.71 -22.20
CA LYS A 145 4.20 14.77 -23.25
C LYS A 145 2.71 14.88 -23.59
N LYS A 146 1.92 15.63 -22.82
CA LYS A 146 0.52 15.93 -23.10
C LYS A 146 0.41 17.21 -23.92
#